data_AF-A0A7V4G227-F1
#
_entry.id   AF-A0A7V4G227-F1
#
_cell.length_a   1.000
_cell.length_b   1.000
_cell.length_c   1.000
_cell.angle_alpha   90.00
_cell.angle_beta   90.00
_cell.angle_gamma   90.00
#
_symmetry.space_group_name_H-M   'P 1'
#
loop_
_entity.id
_entity.type
_entity.pdbx_description
1 polymer ?
#
loop_
_entity_poly.entity_id
_entity_poly.type
_entity_poly.pdbx_seq_one_letter_code
_entity_poly.pdbx_strand_id
1 'polypeptide(L)'
;MIGIGAAVLCVFAVMLVRIVRRPGVAVALLGFFFAGKQIVQTTIPFFAEYSAVLNIAVFGVLGLIWTYRLLRGRAELMLGIPREYAAHLVFFSLAFISMLWSETPDVWSIFVEKIPNLLVYALLVPSLIASTRGLTEAYQWLTWAGGGMCLLCLFVLPDPESSSRLVLSAETDSATTIFNPLALGTMGGFTAIASALGDHPQRRVISLLRLVTACAGLVVAARSSRGDFFATVVALGVLGLVPSSTSRGLSGRRLIAGVRWPEH
;
A
#
# COMPACT_ATOMS: atom_id res chain seq x y z
N MET A 1 12.36 -20.96 5.13
CA MET A 1 11.98 -19.94 4.11
C MET A 1 10.54 -20.12 3.61
N ILE A 2 10.10 -21.35 3.27
CA ILE A 2 8.70 -21.64 2.85
C ILE A 2 7.64 -21.07 3.83
N GLY A 3 7.92 -21.08 5.13
CA GLY A 3 7.00 -20.55 6.16
C GLY A 3 6.65 -19.06 6.01
N ILE A 4 7.56 -18.21 5.53
CA ILE A 4 7.26 -16.78 5.32
C ILE A 4 6.33 -16.62 4.12
N GLY A 5 6.61 -17.31 3.01
CA GLY A 5 5.76 -17.28 1.82
C GLY A 5 4.34 -17.73 2.14
N ALA A 6 4.20 -18.81 2.92
CA ALA A 6 2.90 -19.26 3.41
C ALA A 6 2.20 -18.21 4.28
N ALA A 7 2.93 -17.56 5.20
CA ALA A 7 2.36 -16.49 6.03
C ALA A 7 1.87 -15.30 5.19
N VAL A 8 2.63 -14.88 4.18
CA VAL A 8 2.23 -13.80 3.25
C VAL A 8 0.98 -14.20 2.46
N LEU A 9 0.92 -15.44 1.96
CA LEU A 9 -0.27 -15.96 1.29
C LEU A 9 -1.51 -15.98 2.22
N CYS A 10 -1.33 -16.35 3.49
CA CYS A 10 -2.41 -16.28 4.47
C CYS A 10 -2.89 -14.84 4.69
N VAL A 11 -1.97 -13.88 4.78
CA VAL A 11 -2.32 -12.45 4.89
C VAL A 11 -3.11 -12.00 3.65
N PHE A 12 -2.64 -12.33 2.43
CA PHE A 12 -3.36 -12.03 1.20
C PHE A 12 -4.77 -12.65 1.18
N ALA A 13 -4.90 -13.93 1.54
CA ALA A 13 -6.19 -14.61 1.58
C ALA A 13 -7.17 -13.94 2.57
N VAL A 14 -6.70 -13.61 3.78
CA VAL A 14 -7.51 -12.90 4.79
C VAL A 14 -7.98 -11.55 4.25
N MET A 15 -7.10 -10.82 3.58
CA MET A 15 -7.44 -9.52 3.02
C MET A 15 -8.44 -9.61 1.88
N LEU A 16 -8.27 -10.55 0.94
CA LEU A 16 -9.20 -10.80 -0.15
C LEU A 16 -10.62 -11.07 0.37
N VAL A 17 -10.75 -11.91 1.40
CA VAL A 17 -12.04 -12.17 2.06
C VAL A 17 -12.61 -10.91 2.71
N ARG A 18 -11.77 -10.08 3.34
CA ARG A 18 -12.20 -8.86 4.03
C ARG A 18 -12.59 -7.73 3.07
N ILE A 19 -12.01 -7.65 1.88
CA ILE A 19 -12.30 -6.61 0.87
C ILE A 19 -13.81 -6.58 0.53
N VAL A 20 -14.47 -7.75 0.50
CA VAL A 20 -15.91 -7.86 0.21
C VAL A 20 -16.77 -7.03 1.18
N ARG A 21 -16.37 -6.97 2.46
CA ARG A 21 -17.09 -6.23 3.52
C ARG A 21 -16.47 -4.87 3.81
N ARG A 22 -15.18 -4.70 3.54
CA ARG A 22 -14.37 -3.53 3.89
C ARG A 22 -13.50 -3.16 2.69
N PRO A 23 -14.02 -2.35 1.75
CA PRO A 23 -13.33 -2.07 0.50
C PRO A 23 -12.02 -1.31 0.67
N GLY A 24 -11.85 -0.58 1.79
CA GLY A 24 -10.57 0.08 2.13
C GLY A 24 -9.40 -0.89 2.26
N VAL A 25 -9.66 -2.17 2.55
CA VAL A 25 -8.65 -3.24 2.60
C VAL A 25 -7.95 -3.42 1.25
N ALA A 26 -8.62 -3.10 0.12
CA ALA A 26 -8.03 -3.24 -1.20
C ALA A 26 -6.82 -2.33 -1.40
N VAL A 27 -6.86 -1.12 -0.83
CA VAL A 27 -5.76 -0.16 -0.92
C VAL A 27 -4.57 -0.61 -0.09
N ALA A 28 -4.85 -1.12 1.11
CA ALA A 28 -3.81 -1.75 1.90
C ALA A 28 -3.18 -2.90 1.10
N LEU A 29 -3.98 -3.82 0.56
CA LEU A 29 -3.49 -4.98 -0.18
C LEU A 29 -2.56 -4.56 -1.30
N LEU A 30 -2.95 -3.56 -2.07
CA LEU A 30 -2.14 -3.05 -3.17
C LEU A 30 -0.82 -2.43 -2.69
N GLY A 31 -0.86 -1.59 -1.65
CA GLY A 31 0.33 -0.94 -1.10
C GLY A 31 1.46 -1.88 -0.69
N PHE A 32 1.17 -3.16 -0.43
CA PHE A 32 2.19 -4.18 -0.15
C PHE A 32 2.12 -5.40 -1.09
N PHE A 33 1.27 -5.38 -2.10
CA PHE A 33 1.10 -6.50 -3.03
C PHE A 33 2.41 -6.82 -3.75
N PHE A 34 3.13 -5.79 -4.22
CA PHE A 34 4.39 -5.98 -4.94
C PHE A 34 5.47 -6.63 -4.07
N ALA A 35 5.66 -6.11 -2.85
CA ALA A 35 6.60 -6.67 -1.89
C ALA A 35 6.21 -8.09 -1.46
N GLY A 36 4.93 -8.32 -1.13
CA GLY A 36 4.45 -9.64 -0.76
C GLY A 36 4.55 -10.66 -1.90
N LYS A 37 4.28 -10.23 -3.14
CA LYS A 37 4.50 -11.06 -4.33
C LYS A 37 5.97 -11.47 -4.42
N GLN A 38 6.91 -10.54 -4.32
CA GLN A 38 8.35 -10.83 -4.34
C GLN A 38 8.74 -11.81 -3.22
N ILE A 39 8.22 -11.65 -2.01
CA ILE A 39 8.47 -12.60 -0.90
C ILE A 39 7.95 -14.00 -1.25
N VAL A 40 6.74 -14.11 -1.78
CA VAL A 40 6.17 -15.43 -2.15
C VAL A 40 6.94 -16.07 -3.30
N GLN A 41 7.33 -15.30 -4.31
CA GLN A 41 8.09 -15.82 -5.46
C GLN A 41 9.49 -16.29 -5.07
N THR A 42 10.14 -15.62 -4.11
CA THR A 42 11.46 -16.01 -3.62
C THR A 42 11.44 -17.19 -2.65
N THR A 43 10.29 -17.47 -2.01
CA THR A 43 10.17 -18.53 -1.00
C THR A 43 9.44 -19.78 -1.46
N ILE A 44 8.65 -19.69 -2.55
CA ILE A 44 7.83 -20.78 -3.07
C ILE A 44 8.09 -20.93 -4.59
N PRO A 45 8.77 -22.00 -5.04
CA PRO A 45 9.16 -22.20 -6.45
C PRO A 45 7.99 -22.14 -7.43
N PHE A 46 6.82 -22.66 -7.05
CA PHE A 46 5.60 -22.61 -7.87
C PHE A 46 5.24 -21.18 -8.32
N PHE A 47 5.39 -20.18 -7.44
CA PHE A 47 5.07 -18.79 -7.78
C PHE A 47 6.21 -18.07 -8.53
N ALA A 48 7.44 -18.61 -8.45
CA ALA A 48 8.53 -18.17 -9.30
C ALA A 48 8.28 -18.59 -10.76
N GLU A 49 7.89 -19.85 -10.97
CA GLU A 49 7.57 -20.41 -12.29
C GLU A 49 6.29 -19.80 -12.89
N TYR A 50 5.24 -19.65 -12.08
CA TYR A 50 3.96 -19.10 -12.51
C TYR A 50 3.68 -17.70 -11.95
N SER A 51 4.56 -16.75 -12.31
CA SER A 51 4.56 -15.37 -11.79
C SER A 51 3.26 -14.58 -12.03
N ALA A 52 2.46 -14.98 -13.02
CA ALA A 52 1.18 -14.38 -13.35
C ALA A 52 0.04 -14.80 -12.40
N VAL A 53 0.13 -15.95 -11.74
CA VAL A 53 -0.97 -16.52 -10.94
C VAL A 53 -1.39 -15.60 -9.79
N LEU A 54 -0.42 -15.01 -9.06
CA LEU A 54 -0.73 -14.06 -7.98
C LEU A 54 -1.39 -12.79 -8.49
N ASN A 55 -0.97 -12.28 -9.66
CA ASN A 55 -1.59 -11.12 -10.28
C ASN A 55 -3.04 -11.45 -10.65
N ILE A 56 -3.27 -12.56 -11.35
CA ILE A 56 -4.61 -12.99 -11.77
C ILE A 56 -5.52 -13.20 -10.56
N ALA A 57 -5.02 -13.84 -9.50
CA ALA A 57 -5.80 -14.08 -8.28
C ALA A 57 -6.19 -12.77 -7.58
N VAL A 58 -5.23 -11.88 -7.33
CA VAL A 58 -5.51 -10.63 -6.60
C VAL A 58 -6.31 -9.66 -7.45
N PHE A 59 -5.88 -9.37 -8.67
CA PHE A 59 -6.55 -8.42 -9.54
C PHE A 59 -7.87 -8.95 -10.10
N GLY A 60 -7.97 -10.25 -10.35
CA GLY A 60 -9.23 -10.90 -10.73
C GLY A 60 -10.27 -10.78 -9.63
N VAL A 61 -9.91 -11.07 -8.36
CA VAL A 61 -10.84 -10.90 -7.23
C VAL A 61 -11.20 -9.42 -7.02
N LEU A 62 -10.23 -8.50 -7.12
CA LEU A 62 -10.51 -7.07 -7.04
C LEU A 62 -11.47 -6.60 -8.15
N GLY A 63 -11.25 -7.07 -9.38
CA GLY A 63 -12.13 -6.84 -10.53
C GLY A 63 -13.54 -7.37 -10.29
N LEU A 64 -13.68 -8.60 -9.81
CA LEU A 64 -14.98 -9.20 -9.47
C LEU A 64 -15.71 -8.41 -8.38
N ILE A 65 -15.00 -7.99 -7.31
CA ILE A 65 -15.60 -7.20 -6.23
C ILE A 65 -16.03 -5.83 -6.74
N TRP A 66 -15.20 -5.18 -7.57
CA TRP A 66 -15.53 -3.91 -8.20
C TRP A 66 -16.79 -4.03 -9.07
N THR A 67 -16.83 -5.01 -9.98
CA THR A 67 -17.99 -5.30 -10.83
C THR A 67 -19.23 -5.59 -9.99
N TYR A 68 -19.12 -6.40 -8.93
CA TYR A 68 -20.24 -6.67 -8.03
C TYR A 68 -20.78 -5.40 -7.35
N ARG A 69 -19.90 -4.49 -6.92
CA ARG A 69 -20.31 -3.22 -6.32
C ARG A 69 -20.92 -2.26 -7.34
N LEU A 70 -20.39 -2.25 -8.55
CA LEU A 70 -20.92 -1.48 -9.67
C LEU A 70 -22.35 -1.92 -10.01
N LEU A 71 -22.57 -3.23 -10.15
CA LEU A 71 -23.90 -3.80 -10.42
C LEU A 71 -24.91 -3.53 -9.30
N ARG A 72 -24.43 -3.30 -8.06
CA ARG A 72 -25.27 -2.91 -6.92
C ARG A 72 -25.49 -1.40 -6.78
N GLY A 73 -24.98 -0.58 -7.70
CA GLY A 73 -25.04 0.88 -7.61
C GLY A 73 -24.29 1.46 -6.40
N ARG A 74 -23.34 0.70 -5.84
CA ARG A 74 -22.55 1.09 -4.64
C ARG A 74 -21.13 1.53 -4.98
N ALA A 75 -20.81 1.61 -6.26
CA ALA A 75 -19.57 2.17 -6.77
C ALA A 75 -19.88 3.59 -7.27
N GLU A 76 -19.19 4.57 -6.71
CA GLU A 76 -19.23 5.92 -7.25
C GLU A 76 -18.30 5.95 -8.46
N LEU A 77 -18.91 5.99 -9.65
CA LEU A 77 -18.19 5.95 -10.90
C LEU A 77 -17.55 7.33 -11.15
N MET A 78 -16.34 7.55 -10.66
CA MET A 78 -15.42 8.67 -10.98
C MET A 78 -15.97 10.11 -10.97
N LEU A 79 -17.23 10.36 -10.55
CA LEU A 79 -17.92 11.65 -10.66
C LEU A 79 -17.46 12.69 -9.62
N GLY A 80 -16.34 12.45 -8.95
CA GLY A 80 -15.75 13.35 -7.98
C GLY A 80 -14.33 12.94 -7.62
N ILE A 81 -13.43 12.85 -8.61
CA ILE A 81 -12.01 12.59 -8.35
C ILE A 81 -11.49 13.67 -7.37
N PRO A 82 -11.09 13.31 -6.15
CA PRO A 82 -10.51 14.27 -5.21
C PRO A 82 -9.26 14.90 -5.86
N ARG A 83 -9.05 16.21 -5.67
CA ARG A 83 -7.93 16.95 -6.29
C ARG A 83 -6.57 16.32 -5.93
N GLU A 84 -6.49 15.71 -4.76
CA GLU A 84 -5.35 14.96 -4.27
C GLU A 84 -5.03 13.75 -5.16
N TYR A 85 -6.05 13.08 -5.69
CA TYR A 85 -5.90 11.92 -6.58
C TYR A 85 -5.45 12.33 -7.99
N ALA A 86 -5.88 13.50 -8.46
CA ALA A 86 -5.38 14.07 -9.71
C ALA A 86 -3.87 14.31 -9.66
N ALA A 87 -3.34 14.78 -8.51
CA ALA A 87 -1.91 14.92 -8.31
C ALA A 87 -1.15 13.58 -8.39
N HIS A 88 -1.72 12.51 -7.81
CA HIS A 88 -1.13 11.16 -7.92
C HIS A 88 -1.09 10.67 -9.36
N LEU A 89 -2.17 10.87 -10.12
CA LEU A 89 -2.22 10.57 -11.56
C LEU A 89 -1.15 11.36 -12.32
N VAL A 90 -0.99 12.65 -12.03
CA VAL A 90 0.04 13.49 -12.69
C VAL A 90 1.45 13.02 -12.36
N PHE A 91 1.79 12.77 -11.10
CA PHE A 91 3.11 12.24 -10.72
C PHE A 91 3.36 10.87 -11.33
N PHE A 92 2.32 10.04 -11.43
CA PHE A 92 2.42 8.74 -12.07
C PHE A 92 2.66 8.86 -13.58
N SER A 93 1.90 9.74 -14.26
CA SER A 93 2.12 10.06 -15.68
C SER A 93 3.50 10.64 -15.92
N LEU A 94 4.02 11.47 -15.01
CA LEU A 94 5.37 12.01 -15.08
C LEU A 94 6.44 10.92 -14.93
N ALA A 95 6.26 9.99 -13.98
CA ALA A 95 7.13 8.83 -13.83
C ALA A 95 7.11 7.94 -15.09
N PHE A 96 5.94 7.77 -15.70
CA PHE A 96 5.79 7.05 -16.97
C PHE A 96 6.51 7.75 -18.14
N ILE A 97 6.33 9.06 -18.29
CA ILE A 97 7.05 9.85 -19.31
C ILE A 97 8.57 9.77 -19.09
N SER A 98 9.00 9.78 -17.82
CA SER A 98 10.42 9.63 -17.46
C SER A 98 10.96 8.24 -17.84
N MET A 99 10.15 7.18 -17.75
CA MET A 99 10.53 5.85 -18.22
C MET A 99 10.62 5.76 -19.76
N LEU A 100 9.81 6.51 -20.50
CA LEU A 100 9.92 6.56 -21.97
C LEU A 100 11.20 7.25 -22.46
N TRP A 101 11.82 8.08 -21.61
CA TRP A 101 13.11 8.73 -21.86
C TRP A 101 14.32 7.87 -21.46
N SER A 102 14.11 6.71 -20.84
CA SER A 102 15.18 5.78 -20.47
C SER A 102 15.61 4.94 -21.67
N GLU A 103 16.92 4.88 -21.93
CA GLU A 103 17.55 4.05 -22.98
C GLU A 103 17.55 2.55 -22.60
N THR A 104 16.41 1.99 -22.22
CA THR A 104 16.27 0.54 -21.99
C THR A 104 15.59 -0.13 -23.19
N PRO A 105 16.03 -1.32 -23.62
CA PRO A 105 15.74 -1.80 -24.98
C PRO A 105 14.29 -2.26 -25.20
N ASP A 106 13.47 -2.36 -24.14
CA ASP A 106 12.18 -3.03 -24.23
C ASP A 106 11.12 -2.45 -23.26
N VAL A 107 11.03 -1.12 -23.21
CA VAL A 107 10.06 -0.40 -22.35
C VAL A 107 8.61 -0.84 -22.64
N TRP A 108 8.32 -1.23 -23.89
CA TRP A 108 6.98 -1.60 -24.31
C TRP A 108 6.50 -2.94 -23.73
N SER A 109 7.37 -3.97 -23.69
CA SER A 109 7.02 -5.28 -23.13
C SER A 109 6.77 -5.20 -21.62
N ILE A 110 7.64 -4.47 -20.91
CA ILE A 110 7.48 -4.16 -19.48
C ILE A 110 6.17 -3.38 -19.26
N PHE A 111 5.88 -2.39 -20.09
CA PHE A 111 4.67 -1.58 -19.94
C PHE A 111 3.40 -2.41 -20.09
N VAL A 112 3.28 -3.21 -21.15
CA VAL A 112 2.12 -4.09 -21.39
C VAL A 112 1.91 -5.05 -20.21
N GLU A 113 2.99 -5.56 -19.61
CA GLU A 113 2.92 -6.40 -18.41
C GLU A 113 2.40 -5.65 -17.17
N LYS A 114 2.66 -4.34 -17.04
CA LYS A 114 2.25 -3.53 -15.88
C LYS A 114 0.93 -2.78 -16.05
N ILE A 115 0.38 -2.63 -17.28
CA ILE A 115 -0.92 -1.99 -17.54
C ILE A 115 -2.04 -2.49 -16.61
N PRO A 116 -2.22 -3.80 -16.35
CA PRO A 116 -3.29 -4.28 -15.46
C PRO A 116 -3.17 -3.73 -14.03
N ASN A 117 -1.94 -3.65 -13.51
CA ASN A 117 -1.69 -3.06 -12.19
C ASN A 117 -2.07 -1.59 -12.19
N LEU A 118 -1.67 -0.89 -13.26
CA LEU A 118 -1.91 0.52 -13.51
C LEU A 118 -3.41 0.85 -13.53
N LEU A 119 -4.21 0.07 -14.25
CA LEU A 119 -5.67 0.23 -14.30
C LEU A 119 -6.29 -0.01 -12.92
N VAL A 120 -5.81 -1.01 -12.18
CA VAL A 120 -6.32 -1.28 -10.82
C VAL A 120 -6.01 -0.12 -9.88
N TYR A 121 -4.79 0.42 -9.90
CA TYR A 121 -4.40 1.57 -9.10
C TYR A 121 -5.13 2.86 -9.50
N ALA A 122 -5.27 3.12 -10.79
CA ALA A 122 -5.83 4.37 -11.29
C ALA A 122 -7.37 4.43 -11.22
N LEU A 123 -8.05 3.32 -11.52
CA LEU A 123 -9.51 3.29 -11.68
C LEU A 123 -10.21 2.56 -10.53
N LEU A 124 -9.65 1.42 -10.11
CA LEU A 124 -10.35 0.49 -9.24
C LEU A 124 -10.23 0.88 -7.76
N VAL A 125 -9.07 1.36 -7.34
CA VAL A 125 -8.84 1.89 -5.98
C VAL A 125 -9.73 3.09 -5.61
N PRO A 126 -9.78 4.17 -6.42
CA PRO A 126 -10.56 5.35 -6.05
C PRO A 126 -12.06 5.04 -6.05
N SER A 127 -12.53 4.20 -6.97
CA SER A 127 -13.94 3.77 -7.00
C SER A 127 -14.33 2.83 -5.85
N LEU A 128 -13.36 2.17 -5.20
CA LEU A 128 -13.60 1.34 -4.01
C LEU A 128 -13.68 2.18 -2.72
N ILE A 129 -12.90 3.26 -2.60
CA ILE A 129 -12.93 4.18 -1.45
C ILE A 129 -13.87 5.36 -1.74
N ALA A 130 -15.17 5.13 -1.55
CA ALA A 130 -16.18 6.19 -1.62
C ALA A 130 -16.40 6.94 -0.29
N SER A 131 -15.62 6.64 0.77
CA SER A 131 -15.86 7.22 2.10
C SER A 131 -14.60 7.36 2.96
N THR A 132 -14.60 8.34 3.86
CA THR A 132 -13.57 8.54 4.91
C THR A 132 -13.38 7.31 5.79
N ARG A 133 -14.46 6.53 6.01
CA ARG A 133 -14.40 5.25 6.69
C ARG A 133 -13.55 4.23 5.94
N GLY A 134 -13.66 4.18 4.60
CA GLY A 134 -12.82 3.32 3.77
C GLY A 134 -11.33 3.69 3.86
N LEU A 135 -11.02 4.99 3.95
CA LEU A 135 -9.64 5.45 4.14
C LEU A 135 -9.08 5.07 5.53
N THR A 136 -9.89 5.22 6.58
CA THR A 136 -9.54 4.78 7.94
C THR A 136 -9.27 3.27 7.99
N GLU A 137 -10.11 2.47 7.31
CA GLU A 137 -9.91 1.03 7.18
C GLU A 137 -8.62 0.71 6.43
N ALA A 138 -8.28 1.45 5.37
CA ALA A 138 -7.02 1.28 4.64
C ALA A 138 -5.81 1.51 5.56
N TYR A 139 -5.79 2.60 6.34
CA TYR A 139 -4.69 2.89 7.27
C TYR A 139 -4.53 1.83 8.35
N GLN A 140 -5.64 1.34 8.91
CA GLN A 140 -5.61 0.25 9.88
C GLN A 140 -4.97 -0.98 9.26
N TRP A 141 -5.44 -1.44 8.10
CA TRP A 141 -4.89 -2.65 7.47
C TRP A 141 -3.45 -2.49 7.00
N LEU A 142 -3.03 -1.31 6.52
CA LEU A 142 -1.63 -1.00 6.26
C LEU A 142 -0.77 -1.12 7.53
N THR A 143 -1.29 -0.68 8.67
CA THR A 143 -0.58 -0.76 9.96
C THR A 143 -0.49 -2.20 10.46
N TRP A 144 -1.60 -2.96 10.46
CA TRP A 144 -1.65 -4.31 11.00
C TRP A 144 -0.98 -5.34 10.07
N ALA A 145 -1.41 -5.39 8.81
CA ALA A 145 -0.88 -6.35 7.85
C ALA A 145 0.53 -5.95 7.39
N GLY A 146 0.74 -4.68 7.04
CA GLY A 146 2.06 -4.17 6.68
C GLY A 146 3.04 -4.23 7.84
N GLY A 147 2.62 -3.87 9.06
CA GLY A 147 3.44 -4.00 10.27
C GLY A 147 3.81 -5.45 10.59
N GLY A 148 2.84 -6.37 10.49
CA GLY A 148 3.09 -7.80 10.63
C GLY A 148 4.08 -8.33 9.59
N MET A 149 3.92 -7.92 8.32
CA MET A 149 4.87 -8.27 7.25
C MET A 149 6.26 -7.67 7.51
N CYS A 150 6.36 -6.41 7.93
CA CYS A 150 7.64 -5.78 8.25
C CYS A 150 8.35 -6.50 9.41
N LEU A 151 7.63 -6.86 10.47
CA LEU A 151 8.19 -7.62 11.58
C LEU A 151 8.67 -9.00 11.12
N LEU A 152 7.86 -9.73 10.34
CA LEU A 152 8.28 -11.00 9.75
C LEU A 152 9.54 -10.85 8.88
N CYS A 153 9.65 -9.75 8.13
CA CYS A 153 10.83 -9.48 7.32
C CYS A 153 12.07 -9.22 8.17
N LEU A 154 11.95 -8.46 9.26
CA LEU A 154 13.08 -8.15 10.15
C LEU A 154 13.66 -9.38 10.86
N PHE A 155 12.84 -10.39 11.14
CA PHE A 155 13.28 -11.58 11.86
C PHE A 155 13.74 -12.72 10.95
N VAL A 156 13.30 -12.76 9.70
CA VAL A 156 13.46 -13.96 8.86
C VAL A 156 14.19 -13.69 7.53
N LEU A 157 14.27 -12.45 7.03
CA LEU A 157 15.13 -12.16 5.89
C LEU A 157 16.59 -11.92 6.34
N PRO A 158 17.58 -12.57 5.69
CA PRO A 158 18.99 -12.31 5.96
C PRO A 158 19.35 -10.86 5.61
N ASP A 159 20.38 -10.31 6.28
CA ASP A 159 20.78 -8.91 6.11
C ASP A 159 21.02 -8.58 4.62
N PRO A 160 20.43 -7.49 4.09
CA PRO A 160 20.49 -7.13 2.67
C PRO A 160 21.87 -6.63 2.21
N GLU A 161 22.87 -6.56 3.10
CA GLU A 161 24.22 -6.07 2.79
C GLU A 161 24.95 -6.91 1.71
N SER A 162 24.51 -8.15 1.45
CA SER A 162 25.08 -9.01 0.41
C SER A 162 24.47 -8.84 -1.00
N SER A 163 23.38 -8.08 -1.16
CA SER A 163 22.59 -8.03 -2.40
C SER A 163 22.22 -6.60 -2.83
N SER A 164 23.17 -5.68 -2.72
CA SER A 164 23.05 -4.30 -3.19
C SER A 164 23.11 -4.20 -4.72
N ARG A 165 22.07 -4.65 -5.43
CA ARG A 165 21.80 -4.24 -6.81
C ARG A 165 20.31 -3.94 -6.99
N LEU A 166 20.05 -2.80 -7.63
CA LEU A 166 18.74 -2.38 -8.10
C LEU A 166 18.35 -3.35 -9.23
N VAL A 167 17.70 -4.46 -8.87
CA VAL A 167 17.25 -5.46 -9.84
C VAL A 167 15.86 -5.04 -10.35
N LEU A 168 15.86 -4.33 -11.48
CA LEU A 168 14.66 -3.86 -12.18
C LEU A 168 13.91 -4.98 -12.92
N SER A 169 14.59 -6.11 -13.15
CA SER A 169 14.03 -7.30 -13.77
C SER A 169 14.44 -8.50 -12.94
N ALA A 170 13.48 -9.23 -12.37
CA ALA A 170 13.73 -10.58 -11.89
C ALA A 170 13.97 -11.46 -13.12
N GLU A 171 15.14 -11.30 -13.72
CA GLU A 171 15.61 -12.10 -14.83
C GLU A 171 15.91 -13.48 -14.26
N THR A 172 15.21 -14.46 -14.82
CA THR A 172 15.10 -15.83 -14.35
C THR A 172 16.39 -16.60 -14.60
N ASP A 173 17.51 -16.16 -14.03
CA ASP A 173 18.70 -16.99 -13.99
C ASP A 173 18.54 -18.03 -12.87
N SER A 174 18.38 -19.25 -13.36
CA SER A 174 17.88 -20.50 -12.76
C SER A 174 18.51 -21.02 -11.44
N ALA A 175 19.08 -20.18 -10.58
CA ALA A 175 19.59 -20.62 -9.27
C ALA A 175 19.30 -19.67 -8.09
N THR A 176 19.00 -18.40 -8.32
CA THR A 176 18.72 -17.45 -7.23
C THR A 176 17.72 -16.40 -7.68
N THR A 177 16.46 -16.53 -7.28
CA THR A 177 15.46 -15.47 -7.46
C THR A 177 15.88 -14.28 -6.58
N ILE A 178 16.51 -13.27 -7.19
CA ILE A 178 17.03 -12.11 -6.45
C ILE A 178 15.85 -11.23 -6.03
N PHE A 179 15.74 -11.01 -4.72
CA PHE A 179 14.69 -10.22 -4.09
C PHE A 179 14.89 -8.73 -4.39
N ASN A 180 13.87 -8.01 -4.88
CA ASN A 180 13.99 -6.58 -5.16
C ASN A 180 13.96 -5.74 -3.85
N PRO A 181 15.07 -5.10 -3.44
CA PRO A 181 15.12 -4.33 -2.19
C PRO A 181 14.19 -3.12 -2.21
N LEU A 182 13.98 -2.49 -3.36
CA LEU A 182 13.07 -1.34 -3.50
C LEU A 182 11.62 -1.71 -3.16
N ALA A 183 11.21 -2.95 -3.46
CA ALA A 183 9.86 -3.43 -3.12
C ALA A 183 9.63 -3.44 -1.61
N LEU A 184 10.62 -3.89 -0.85
CA LEU A 184 10.53 -4.00 0.61
C LEU A 184 10.72 -2.64 1.29
N GLY A 185 11.54 -1.76 0.69
CA GLY A 185 11.68 -0.38 1.13
C GLY A 185 10.38 0.42 1.00
N THR A 186 9.72 0.35 -0.15
CA THR A 186 8.41 0.99 -0.38
C THR A 186 7.31 0.45 0.53
N MET A 187 7.25 -0.87 0.77
CA MET A 187 6.32 -1.47 1.75
C MET A 187 6.58 -0.94 3.17
N GLY A 188 7.85 -0.87 3.59
CA GLY A 188 8.25 -0.33 4.89
C GLY A 188 7.85 1.14 5.03
N GLY A 189 8.07 1.94 3.98
CA GLY A 189 7.67 3.34 3.92
C GLY A 189 6.16 3.56 4.05
N PHE A 190 5.35 2.84 3.27
CA PHE A 190 3.89 2.91 3.37
C PHE A 190 3.39 2.50 4.76
N THR A 191 3.98 1.46 5.33
CA THR A 191 3.64 0.99 6.68
C THR A 191 3.98 2.04 7.74
N ALA A 192 5.15 2.68 7.64
CA ALA A 192 5.57 3.73 8.55
C ALA A 192 4.65 4.96 8.49
N ILE A 193 4.35 5.44 7.28
CA ILE A 193 3.45 6.57 7.04
C ILE A 193 2.04 6.27 7.57
N ALA A 194 1.48 5.10 7.24
CA ALA A 194 0.15 4.71 7.70
C ALA A 194 0.07 4.51 9.23
N SER A 195 1.14 4.00 9.85
CA SER A 195 1.20 3.79 11.30
C SER A 195 1.31 5.12 12.05
N ALA A 196 2.12 6.05 11.55
CA ALA A 196 2.37 7.35 12.16
C ALA A 196 1.22 8.33 11.96
N LEU A 197 0.75 8.49 10.72
CA LEU A 197 -0.18 9.55 10.32
C LEU A 197 -1.62 9.07 10.10
N GLY A 198 -1.86 7.75 10.05
CA GLY A 198 -3.21 7.23 9.87
C GLY A 198 -4.15 7.55 11.02
N ASP A 199 -5.45 7.66 10.71
CA ASP A 199 -6.50 7.76 11.72
C ASP A 199 -6.71 6.40 12.40
N HIS A 200 -6.31 6.31 13.67
CA HIS A 200 -6.39 5.09 14.48
C HIS A 200 -7.15 5.32 15.79
N PRO A 201 -7.84 4.30 16.32
CA PRO A 201 -8.49 4.40 17.63
C PRO A 201 -7.48 4.72 18.75
N GLN A 202 -7.80 5.69 19.60
CA GLN A 202 -6.93 6.22 20.66
C GLN A 202 -6.87 5.31 21.91
N ARG A 203 -6.48 4.03 21.75
CA ARG A 203 -6.23 3.12 22.86
C ARG A 203 -4.72 3.00 23.11
N ARG A 204 -4.27 3.05 24.37
CA ARG A 204 -2.84 2.98 24.73
C ARG A 204 -2.10 1.82 24.07
N VAL A 205 -2.71 0.63 24.05
CA VAL A 205 -2.14 -0.57 23.41
C VAL A 205 -1.97 -0.38 21.90
N ILE A 206 -2.95 0.25 21.24
CA ILE A 206 -2.91 0.50 19.80
C ILE A 206 -1.87 1.57 19.48
N SER A 207 -1.72 2.59 20.32
CA SER A 207 -0.65 3.60 20.17
C SER A 207 0.75 2.99 20.29
N LEU A 208 0.96 2.07 21.24
CA LEU A 208 2.24 1.35 21.35
C LEU A 208 2.51 0.48 20.13
N LEU A 209 1.51 -0.29 19.69
CA LEU A 209 1.63 -1.12 18.49
C LEU A 209 1.94 -0.28 17.25
N ARG A 210 1.30 0.89 17.09
CA ARG A 210 1.58 1.83 16.00
C ARG A 210 3.02 2.34 16.03
N LEU A 211 3.55 2.64 17.20
CA LEU A 211 4.95 3.06 17.33
C LEU A 211 5.88 1.93 16.91
N VAL A 212 5.62 0.71 17.38
CA VAL A 212 6.41 -0.48 17.03
C VAL A 212 6.36 -0.74 15.52
N THR A 213 5.18 -0.68 14.89
CA THR A 213 5.04 -0.90 13.44
C THR A 213 5.63 0.25 12.62
N ALA A 214 5.55 1.49 13.10
CA ALA A 214 6.19 2.63 12.45
C ALA A 214 7.72 2.51 12.48
N CYS A 215 8.29 2.17 13.64
CA CYS A 215 9.72 1.92 13.77
C CYS A 215 10.15 0.72 12.94
N ALA A 216 9.40 -0.39 12.96
CA ALA A 216 9.69 -1.55 12.13
C ALA A 216 9.69 -1.20 10.64
N GLY A 217 8.68 -0.45 10.17
CA GLY A 217 8.62 0.02 8.79
C GLY A 217 9.80 0.91 8.39
N LEU A 218 10.21 1.83 9.28
CA LEU A 218 11.40 2.68 9.06
C LEU A 218 12.70 1.88 9.02
N VAL A 219 12.88 0.90 9.91
CA VAL A 219 14.06 0.04 9.91
C VAL A 219 14.12 -0.80 8.63
N VAL A 220 12.98 -1.36 8.20
CA VAL A 220 12.85 -2.08 6.93
C VAL A 220 13.22 -1.17 5.76
N ALA A 221 12.68 0.04 5.71
CA ALA A 221 13.01 1.01 4.67
C ALA A 221 14.51 1.36 4.66
N ALA A 222 15.09 1.64 5.83
CA ALA A 222 16.51 1.97 5.99
C ALA A 222 17.43 0.84 5.55
N ARG A 223 17.08 -0.41 5.87
CA ARG A 223 17.85 -1.59 5.49
C ARG A 223 17.77 -1.88 3.99
N SER A 224 16.64 -1.58 3.35
CA SER A 224 16.45 -1.93 1.94
C SER A 224 16.94 -0.87 0.97
N SER A 225 16.57 0.40 1.18
CA SER A 225 16.89 1.48 0.25
C SER A 225 17.02 2.81 0.98
N ARG A 226 18.20 3.42 0.88
CA ARG A 226 18.45 4.76 1.44
C ARG A 226 17.49 5.81 0.85
N GLY A 227 17.12 5.65 -0.43
CA GLY A 227 16.17 6.53 -1.11
C GLY A 227 14.75 6.41 -0.53
N ASP A 228 14.26 5.19 -0.32
CA ASP A 228 12.91 4.98 0.26
C ASP A 228 12.86 5.43 1.71
N PHE A 229 13.94 5.22 2.47
CA PHE A 229 14.05 5.75 3.84
C PHE A 229 13.97 7.28 3.85
N PHE A 230 14.78 7.95 3.04
CA PHE A 230 14.78 9.41 2.97
C PHE A 230 13.42 9.95 2.49
N ALA A 231 12.83 9.35 1.46
CA ALA A 231 11.51 9.70 0.97
C ALA A 231 10.43 9.52 2.05
N THR A 232 10.51 8.44 2.83
CA THR A 232 9.59 8.17 3.95
C THR A 232 9.74 9.23 5.05
N VAL A 233 10.97 9.57 5.45
CA VAL A 233 11.22 10.60 6.47
C VAL A 233 10.74 11.98 6.00
N VAL A 234 11.02 12.35 4.75
CA VAL A 234 10.53 13.59 4.16
C VAL A 234 9.01 13.60 4.12
N ALA A 235 8.38 12.50 3.69
CA ALA A 235 6.92 12.39 3.66
C ALA A 235 6.32 12.53 5.07
N LEU A 236 6.90 11.89 6.09
CA LEU A 236 6.47 12.03 7.48
C LEU A 236 6.62 13.48 7.97
N GLY A 237 7.72 14.16 7.62
CA GLY A 237 7.93 15.56 7.95
C GLY A 237 6.93 16.49 7.27
N VAL A 238 6.78 16.39 5.95
CA VAL A 238 5.87 17.24 5.16
C VAL A 238 4.42 16.99 5.56
N LEU A 239 3.97 15.73 5.60
CA LEU A 239 2.59 15.40 5.95
C LEU A 239 2.29 15.64 7.44
N GLY A 240 3.29 15.54 8.31
CA GLY A 240 3.18 15.91 9.72
C GLY A 240 3.04 17.42 9.95
N LEU A 241 3.56 18.25 9.04
CA LEU A 241 3.41 19.70 9.05
C LEU A 241 2.09 20.18 8.43
N VAL A 242 1.46 19.39 7.56
CA VAL A 242 0.14 19.69 7.00
C VAL A 242 -0.90 19.50 8.11
N PRO A 243 -1.59 20.56 8.57
CA PRO A 243 -2.61 20.42 9.60
C PRO A 243 -3.72 19.49 9.07
N SER A 244 -3.90 18.34 9.71
CA SER A 244 -4.97 17.42 9.35
C SER A 244 -6.31 18.15 9.51
N SER A 245 -7.03 18.36 8.41
CA SER A 245 -8.35 18.99 8.38
C SER A 245 -9.38 18.24 9.24
N THR A 246 -9.11 16.98 9.57
CA THR A 246 -9.83 16.16 10.55
C THR A 246 -9.83 16.75 11.97
N SER A 247 -8.83 17.54 12.35
CA SER A 247 -8.78 18.21 13.66
C SER A 247 -9.76 19.40 13.78
N ARG A 248 -10.18 20.02 12.66
CA ARG A 248 -11.12 21.16 12.68
C ARG A 248 -12.58 20.76 12.85
N GLY A 249 -12.94 19.51 12.54
CA GLY A 249 -14.32 19.01 12.69
C GLY A 249 -14.77 18.76 14.13
N LEU A 250 -13.84 18.55 15.07
CA LEU A 250 -14.15 18.23 16.47
C LEU A 250 -14.09 19.45 17.41
N SER A 251 -13.42 20.54 17.01
CA SER A 251 -13.42 21.80 17.78
C SER A 251 -14.60 22.72 17.44
N GLY A 252 -15.18 22.61 16.24
CA GLY A 252 -16.29 23.47 15.79
C GLY A 252 -17.66 23.14 16.43
N ARG A 253 -17.84 21.93 17.00
CA ARG A 253 -19.11 21.52 17.63
C ARG A 253 -19.20 21.81 19.13
N ARG A 254 -18.11 22.25 19.79
CA ARG A 254 -18.14 22.64 21.21
C ARG A 254 -18.35 24.14 21.45
N LEU A 255 -18.34 24.97 20.40
CA LEU A 255 -18.57 26.42 20.52
C LEU A 255 -20.01 26.86 20.21
N ILE A 256 -20.91 25.95 19.80
CA ILE A 256 -22.32 26.29 19.49
C ILE A 256 -23.28 25.86 20.63
N ALA A 257 -22.80 25.21 21.68
CA ALA A 257 -23.61 24.81 22.85
C ALA A 257 -23.76 25.92 23.92
N GLY A 258 -23.58 27.20 23.55
CA GLY A 258 -23.54 28.33 24.48
C GLY A 258 -24.44 29.51 24.14
N VAL A 259 -25.25 29.44 23.07
CA VAL A 259 -26.19 30.52 22.74
C VAL A 259 -27.60 30.06 23.11
N ARG A 260 -28.06 30.46 24.31
CA ARG A 260 -29.49 30.44 24.65
C ARG A 260 -30.18 31.44 23.72
N TRP A 261 -31.09 30.96 22.90
CA TRP A 261 -32.05 31.82 22.21
C TRP A 261 -33.11 32.25 23.24
N PRO A 262 -33.42 33.55 23.38
CA PRO A 262 -34.53 34.00 24.21
C PRO A 262 -35.85 33.62 23.54
N GLU A 263 -36.75 33.05 24.33
CA GLU A 263 -38.14 32.80 23.97
C GLU A 263 -38.87 34.14 23.79
N HIS A 264 -39.42 34.36 22.59
CA HIS A 264 -40.58 35.20 22.34
C HIS A 264 -41.38 34.60 21.17
#